data_AF-A0A4R1PTR9-F1
#
_entry.id   AF-A0A4R1PTR9-F1
#
_cell.length_a   1.000
_cell.length_b   1.000
_cell.length_c   1.000
_cell.angle_alpha   90.00
_cell.angle_beta   90.00
_cell.angle_gamma   90.00
#
_symmetry.space_group_name_H-M   'P 1'
#
loop_
_entity.id
_entity.type
_entity.pdbx_description
1 polymer ?
#
loop_
_entity_poly.entity_id
_entity_poly.type
_entity_poly.pdbx_seq_one_letter_code
_entity_poly.pdbx_strand_id
1 'polypeptide(L)'
;MSKDEIFYPEIYCAEYLRRLNRFVVECRMANKVVEAHLPNPGRMWELLFPGKKMYLAANEGVGKKTRFKVIGIEREGMPVMLDTHYSNHVAEMLIEQKQIPGWEEWSVQAREVTFGNSRIDLLLGRGAERFVVEVKSCTLFGNEIAMFPDAVTERGRRHISKLVQLADEGYRAGILFLIQWPRSSWFLPDYHTDLAFSQALFAARDKVEIKAVTLEWRGDFTLRERVKEALIPWELISREMKDSGNYIVVLRLEQDKSLSIGSKGTIHFPCGYYLYVGSAKQHLTKRLERHQRKRKRFHWHIDYLRQAAEFHAAIAIRTPEPLEHAIACALDEVADWEIAQFGSSDCNCRTHLFGMQTDPLHTPAFIKVLQYFRMDRLERQL
;
A
#
# COMPACT_ATOMS: atom_id res chain seq x y z
N MET A 1 -12.56 -32.51 -5.23
CA MET A 1 -11.65 -31.38 -5.53
C MET A 1 -11.31 -31.47 -7.00
N SER A 2 -11.75 -30.52 -7.83
CA SER A 2 -11.32 -30.51 -9.23
C SER A 2 -9.83 -30.17 -9.29
N LYS A 3 -9.13 -30.59 -10.34
CA LYS A 3 -7.71 -30.28 -10.55
C LYS A 3 -7.44 -28.78 -10.78
N ASP A 4 -8.49 -27.95 -10.86
CA ASP A 4 -8.42 -26.56 -11.29
C ASP A 4 -8.09 -25.57 -10.15
N GLU A 5 -7.97 -26.03 -8.90
CA GLU A 5 -7.72 -25.16 -7.73
C GLU A 5 -6.24 -25.12 -7.29
N ILE A 6 -5.37 -25.96 -7.85
CA ILE A 6 -3.95 -26.01 -7.49
C ILE A 6 -3.14 -25.07 -8.38
N PHE A 7 -2.79 -23.91 -7.85
CA PHE A 7 -2.01 -22.89 -8.55
C PHE A 7 -0.53 -23.23 -8.72
N TYR A 8 0.02 -23.97 -7.76
CA TYR A 8 1.44 -24.28 -7.66
C TYR A 8 1.63 -25.77 -7.37
N PRO A 9 2.29 -26.53 -8.26
CA PRO A 9 2.50 -27.96 -8.05
C PRO A 9 3.49 -28.24 -6.91
N GLU A 10 4.43 -27.32 -6.67
CA GLU A 10 5.41 -27.40 -5.60
C GLU A 10 5.61 -26.03 -4.96
N ILE A 11 5.64 -26.00 -3.62
CA ILE A 11 5.81 -24.79 -2.83
C ILE A 11 6.98 -25.00 -1.88
N TYR A 12 7.92 -24.07 -1.92
CA TYR A 12 9.06 -24.02 -1.01
C TYR A 12 8.84 -22.96 0.06
N CYS A 13 9.20 -23.28 1.31
CA CYS A 13 9.22 -22.31 2.39
C CYS A 13 10.63 -21.71 2.52
N ALA A 14 10.69 -20.39 2.62
CA ALA A 14 11.91 -19.65 2.86
C ALA A 14 11.67 -18.55 3.90
N GLU A 15 12.73 -18.02 4.49
CA GLU A 15 12.70 -16.87 5.38
C GLU A 15 13.07 -15.62 4.58
N TYR A 16 12.22 -14.59 4.57
CA TYR A 16 12.51 -13.32 3.93
C TYR A 16 13.68 -12.62 4.63
N LEU A 17 14.66 -12.14 3.86
CA LEU A 17 15.83 -11.42 4.39
C LEU A 17 15.72 -9.93 4.09
N ARG A 18 15.60 -9.57 2.81
CA ARG A 18 15.52 -8.18 2.36
C ARG A 18 14.99 -8.08 0.94
N ARG A 19 14.53 -6.89 0.56
CA ARG A 19 14.13 -6.56 -0.81
C ARG A 19 15.28 -5.83 -1.50
N LEU A 20 15.80 -6.41 -2.58
CA LEU A 20 16.90 -5.83 -3.35
C LEU A 20 16.42 -4.69 -4.25
N ASN A 21 15.24 -4.87 -4.83
CA ASN A 21 14.55 -3.86 -5.62
C ASN A 21 13.05 -4.19 -5.71
N ARG A 22 12.30 -3.40 -6.48
CA ARG A 22 10.84 -3.56 -6.64
C ARG A 22 10.41 -4.99 -7.02
N PHE A 23 11.25 -5.76 -7.69
CA PHE A 23 10.89 -7.06 -8.28
C PHE A 23 11.76 -8.23 -7.82
N VAL A 24 12.70 -8.02 -6.89
CA VAL A 24 13.61 -9.07 -6.41
C VAL A 24 13.79 -8.98 -4.91
N VAL A 25 13.66 -10.12 -4.25
CA VAL A 25 13.91 -10.31 -2.82
C VAL A 25 14.98 -11.38 -2.62
N GLU A 26 15.70 -11.29 -1.50
CA GLU A 26 16.53 -12.36 -0.99
C GLU A 26 15.80 -13.10 0.12
N CYS A 27 15.86 -14.43 0.05
CA CYS A 27 15.30 -15.32 1.05
C CYS A 27 16.35 -16.36 1.49
N ARG A 28 16.28 -16.81 2.74
CA ARG A 28 17.03 -17.97 3.23
C ARG A 28 16.16 -19.21 3.08
N MET A 29 16.61 -20.16 2.27
CA MET A 29 15.95 -21.44 2.05
C MET A 29 16.92 -22.55 2.44
N ALA A 30 16.57 -23.31 3.48
CA ALA A 30 17.52 -24.17 4.20
C ALA A 30 18.79 -23.37 4.59
N ASN A 31 19.98 -23.85 4.21
CA ASN A 31 21.26 -23.19 4.52
C ASN A 31 21.79 -22.29 3.39
N LYS A 32 20.96 -21.87 2.44
CA LYS A 32 21.37 -21.05 1.28
C LYS A 32 20.53 -19.78 1.18
N VAL A 33 21.18 -18.69 0.78
CA VAL A 33 20.50 -17.47 0.33
C VAL A 33 20.17 -17.63 -1.15
N VAL A 34 18.92 -17.35 -1.50
CA VAL A 34 18.41 -17.40 -2.87
C VAL A 34 17.70 -16.10 -3.22
N GLU A 35 17.78 -15.72 -4.49
CA GLU A 35 16.98 -14.62 -5.04
C GLU A 35 15.67 -15.15 -5.62
N ALA A 36 14.58 -14.44 -5.35
CA ALA A 36 13.26 -14.73 -5.88
C ALA A 36 12.64 -13.49 -6.53
N HIS A 37 11.98 -13.68 -7.67
CA HIS A 37 11.21 -12.62 -8.31
C HIS A 37 9.95 -12.34 -7.49
N LEU A 38 9.71 -11.08 -7.16
CA LEU A 38 8.50 -10.61 -6.50
C LEU A 38 7.55 -10.02 -7.54
N PRO A 39 6.52 -10.75 -7.99
CA PRO A 39 5.54 -10.29 -8.98
C PRO A 39 4.53 -9.28 -8.41
N ASN A 40 4.78 -8.68 -7.26
CA ASN A 40 3.99 -7.58 -6.72
C ASN A 40 4.86 -6.32 -6.61
N PRO A 41 4.53 -5.27 -7.39
CA PRO A 41 5.34 -4.07 -7.44
C PRO A 41 5.07 -3.08 -6.30
N GLY A 42 4.12 -3.39 -5.41
CA GLY A 42 3.72 -2.59 -4.26
C GLY A 42 4.82 -2.47 -3.19
N ARG A 43 4.63 -1.59 -2.20
CA ARG A 43 5.59 -1.33 -1.12
C ARG A 43 5.60 -2.44 -0.07
N MET A 44 4.42 -2.91 0.35
CA MET A 44 4.25 -3.99 1.33
C MET A 44 5.05 -3.78 2.63
N TRP A 45 5.09 -2.55 3.14
CA TRP A 45 5.88 -2.19 4.33
C TRP A 45 5.46 -2.97 5.58
N GLU A 46 4.18 -3.34 5.65
CA GLU A 46 3.56 -4.10 6.73
C GLU A 46 3.72 -5.62 6.62
N LEU A 47 4.28 -6.11 5.53
CA LEU A 47 4.50 -7.54 5.29
C LEU A 47 5.98 -7.90 5.25
N LEU A 48 6.82 -7.07 4.60
CA LEU A 48 8.21 -7.38 4.28
C LEU A 48 9.17 -7.10 5.46
N PHE A 49 9.01 -7.84 6.56
CA PHE A 49 9.95 -7.82 7.68
C PHE A 49 10.92 -9.00 7.64
N PRO A 50 12.23 -8.80 7.89
CA PRO A 50 13.19 -9.90 7.99
C PRO A 50 12.72 -10.99 8.96
N GLY A 51 12.95 -12.26 8.62
CA GLY A 51 12.50 -13.40 9.42
C GLY A 51 11.09 -13.92 9.06
N LYS A 52 10.30 -13.16 8.29
CA LYS A 52 8.95 -13.61 7.89
C LYS A 52 9.03 -14.81 6.96
N LYS A 53 8.17 -15.81 7.20
CA LYS A 53 8.02 -16.94 6.30
C LYS A 53 7.47 -16.47 4.97
N MET A 54 8.18 -16.79 3.91
CA MET A 54 7.84 -16.51 2.53
C MET A 54 7.67 -17.82 1.78
N TYR A 55 6.70 -17.85 0.89
CA TYR A 55 6.37 -19.00 0.07
C TYR A 55 6.91 -18.73 -1.33
N LEU A 56 7.63 -19.70 -1.88
CA LEU A 56 8.26 -19.63 -3.19
C LEU A 56 7.75 -20.78 -4.08
N ALA A 57 7.78 -20.56 -5.39
CA ALA A 57 7.64 -21.60 -6.40
C ALA A 57 8.80 -21.51 -7.40
N ALA A 58 9.02 -22.58 -8.16
CA ALA A 58 9.94 -22.53 -9.30
C ALA A 58 9.50 -21.44 -10.28
N ASN A 59 10.47 -20.65 -10.78
CA ASN A 59 10.22 -19.61 -11.77
C ASN A 59 10.63 -20.14 -13.15
N GLU A 60 9.72 -20.89 -13.76
CA GLU A 60 9.94 -21.54 -15.03
C GLU A 60 9.79 -20.56 -16.21
N GLY A 61 10.57 -20.79 -17.27
CA GLY A 61 10.52 -19.99 -18.51
C GLY A 61 11.88 -19.55 -19.03
N VAL A 62 11.99 -19.43 -20.34
CA VAL A 62 13.23 -18.98 -21.01
C VAL A 62 13.54 -17.53 -20.64
N GLY A 63 14.78 -17.25 -20.22
CA GLY A 63 15.26 -15.89 -19.92
C GLY A 63 14.92 -15.33 -18.54
N LYS A 64 14.36 -16.15 -17.63
CA LYS A 64 14.14 -15.74 -16.23
C LYS A 64 15.47 -15.60 -15.49
N LYS A 65 15.67 -14.44 -14.84
CA LYS A 65 16.91 -14.13 -14.10
C LYS A 65 16.99 -14.80 -12.72
N THR A 66 15.85 -15.10 -12.11
CA THR A 66 15.77 -15.77 -10.80
C THR A 66 15.21 -17.17 -10.97
N ARG A 67 15.75 -18.14 -10.22
CA ARG A 67 15.27 -19.52 -10.21
C ARG A 67 13.91 -19.67 -9.52
N PHE A 68 13.59 -18.77 -8.59
CA PHE A 68 12.36 -18.80 -7.82
C PHE A 68 11.53 -17.54 -8.05
N LYS A 69 10.23 -17.66 -7.80
CA LYS A 69 9.28 -16.55 -7.69
C LYS A 69 8.60 -16.62 -6.33
N VAL A 70 8.30 -15.45 -5.77
CA VAL A 70 7.48 -15.32 -4.56
C VAL A 70 6.03 -15.55 -4.94
N ILE A 71 5.38 -16.46 -4.21
CA ILE A 71 3.94 -16.69 -4.35
C ILE A 71 3.16 -16.00 -3.23
N GLY A 72 3.73 -15.93 -2.04
CA GLY A 72 3.09 -15.28 -0.90
C GLY A 72 4.00 -15.12 0.30
N ILE A 73 3.47 -14.51 1.34
CA ILE A 73 4.14 -14.29 2.63
C ILE A 73 3.19 -14.59 3.78
N GLU A 74 3.72 -15.00 4.93
CA GLU A 74 2.91 -15.26 6.11
C GLU A 74 2.66 -13.98 6.92
N ARG A 75 1.39 -13.79 7.32
CA ARG A 75 0.99 -12.84 8.35
C ARG A 75 0.11 -13.55 9.36
N GLU A 76 0.50 -13.51 10.63
CA GLU A 76 -0.27 -14.08 11.74
C GLU A 76 -0.68 -15.55 11.50
N GLY A 77 0.24 -16.35 10.95
CA GLY A 77 0.01 -17.76 10.64
C GLY A 77 -0.83 -18.01 9.38
N MET A 78 -1.29 -16.96 8.68
CA MET A 78 -2.06 -17.08 7.44
C MET A 78 -1.24 -16.67 6.21
N PRO A 79 -1.32 -17.42 5.09
CA PRO A 79 -0.72 -17.01 3.83
C PRO A 79 -1.43 -15.80 3.21
N VAL A 80 -0.62 -14.86 2.73
CA VAL A 80 -1.03 -13.70 1.93
C VAL A 80 -0.48 -13.90 0.52
N MET A 81 -1.36 -14.03 -0.48
CA MET A 81 -0.96 -14.18 -1.87
C MET A 81 -0.36 -12.88 -2.41
N LEU A 82 0.86 -12.98 -2.94
CA LEU A 82 1.59 -11.87 -3.56
C LEU A 82 1.75 -12.05 -5.08
N ASP A 83 1.44 -13.22 -5.66
CA ASP A 83 1.52 -13.42 -7.11
C ASP A 83 0.30 -12.84 -7.85
N THR A 84 0.39 -11.57 -8.23
CA THR A 84 -0.71 -10.85 -8.88
C THR A 84 -1.02 -11.36 -10.29
N HIS A 85 -0.19 -12.22 -10.89
CA HIS A 85 -0.49 -12.79 -12.20
C HIS A 85 -1.73 -13.70 -12.18
N TYR A 86 -2.11 -14.22 -11.00
CA TYR A 86 -3.30 -15.06 -10.85
C TYR A 86 -4.57 -14.27 -10.56
N SER A 87 -4.49 -12.96 -10.31
CA SER A 87 -5.65 -12.16 -9.92
C SER A 87 -6.81 -12.28 -10.91
N ASN A 88 -6.52 -12.26 -12.22
CA ASN A 88 -7.55 -12.37 -13.25
C ASN A 88 -8.19 -13.76 -13.29
N HIS A 89 -7.41 -14.82 -13.04
CA HIS A 89 -7.93 -16.18 -12.96
C HIS A 89 -8.75 -16.42 -11.70
N VAL A 90 -8.32 -15.87 -10.55
CA VAL A 90 -9.08 -15.95 -9.30
C VAL A 90 -10.41 -15.20 -9.44
N ALA A 91 -10.40 -14.01 -10.04
CA ALA A 91 -11.62 -13.27 -10.32
C ALA A 91 -12.58 -14.05 -11.24
N GLU A 92 -12.06 -14.62 -12.34
CA GLU A 92 -12.83 -15.50 -13.24
C GLU A 92 -13.47 -16.67 -12.48
N MET A 93 -12.68 -17.41 -11.68
CA MET A 93 -13.16 -18.52 -10.87
C MET A 93 -14.30 -18.11 -9.94
N LEU A 94 -14.14 -16.99 -9.21
CA LEU A 94 -15.15 -16.49 -8.28
C LEU A 94 -16.44 -16.06 -8.99
N ILE A 95 -16.33 -15.47 -10.17
CA ILE A 95 -17.49 -15.05 -10.98
C ILE A 95 -18.25 -16.27 -11.50
N GLU A 96 -17.55 -17.25 -12.08
CA GLU A 96 -18.17 -18.50 -12.57
C GLU A 96 -18.83 -19.32 -11.45
N GLN A 97 -18.23 -19.29 -10.25
CA GLN A 97 -18.79 -19.90 -9.05
C GLN A 97 -19.88 -19.05 -8.37
N LYS A 98 -20.27 -17.91 -8.96
CA LYS A 98 -21.30 -16.99 -8.47
C LYS A 98 -21.06 -16.50 -7.04
N GLN A 99 -19.79 -16.28 -6.70
CA GLN A 99 -19.38 -15.89 -5.35
C GLN A 99 -19.28 -14.38 -5.14
N ILE A 100 -19.32 -13.59 -6.21
CA ILE A 100 -19.28 -12.13 -6.12
C ILE A 100 -20.71 -11.62 -5.93
N PRO A 101 -21.06 -11.06 -4.75
CA PRO A 101 -22.44 -10.67 -4.47
C PRO A 101 -22.94 -9.63 -5.48
N GLY A 102 -24.16 -9.77 -5.99
CA GLY A 102 -24.73 -8.91 -7.02
C GLY A 102 -24.27 -9.18 -8.45
N TRP A 103 -23.27 -10.06 -8.65
CA TRP A 103 -22.77 -10.45 -9.97
C TRP A 103 -23.09 -11.91 -10.35
N GLU A 104 -24.01 -12.58 -9.65
CA GLU A 104 -24.29 -14.01 -9.75
C GLU A 104 -24.87 -14.46 -11.11
N GLU A 105 -25.41 -13.53 -11.88
CA GLU A 105 -26.00 -13.79 -13.21
C GLU A 105 -25.04 -13.55 -14.38
N TRP A 106 -23.80 -13.14 -14.10
CA TRP A 106 -22.80 -12.86 -15.13
C TRP A 106 -21.85 -14.05 -15.30
N SER A 107 -21.48 -14.33 -16.55
CA SER A 107 -20.45 -15.33 -16.88
C SER A 107 -19.33 -14.70 -17.71
N VAL A 108 -18.11 -15.19 -17.52
CA VAL A 108 -16.91 -14.74 -18.23
C VAL A 108 -17.01 -15.14 -19.69
N GLN A 109 -16.94 -14.15 -20.58
CA GLN A 109 -16.97 -14.36 -22.04
C GLN A 109 -15.57 -14.31 -22.65
N ALA A 110 -14.73 -13.43 -22.12
CA ALA A 110 -13.36 -13.29 -22.56
C ALA A 110 -12.50 -12.66 -21.46
N ARG A 111 -11.19 -12.91 -21.54
CA ARG A 111 -10.17 -12.30 -20.70
C ARG A 111 -9.39 -11.30 -21.52
N GLU A 112 -8.88 -10.28 -20.85
CA GLU A 112 -7.79 -9.47 -21.35
C GLU A 112 -8.11 -8.79 -22.70
N VAL A 113 -9.33 -8.27 -22.80
CA VAL A 113 -9.96 -7.76 -24.02
C VAL A 113 -9.48 -6.34 -24.33
N THR A 114 -9.08 -6.11 -25.57
CA THR A 114 -8.59 -4.80 -26.02
C THR A 114 -9.74 -3.88 -26.43
N PHE A 115 -9.81 -2.71 -25.82
CA PHE A 115 -10.71 -1.61 -26.17
C PHE A 115 -9.89 -0.38 -26.56
N GLY A 116 -9.62 -0.24 -27.86
CA GLY A 116 -8.75 0.82 -28.39
C GLY A 116 -7.32 0.67 -27.88
N ASN A 117 -6.86 1.62 -27.06
CA ASN A 117 -5.50 1.64 -26.50
C ASN A 117 -5.39 1.03 -25.09
N SER A 118 -6.48 0.49 -24.56
CA SER A 118 -6.55 -0.06 -23.19
C SER A 118 -6.96 -1.52 -23.24
N ARG A 119 -6.46 -2.30 -22.28
CA ARG A 119 -6.80 -3.72 -22.11
C ARG A 119 -7.55 -3.87 -20.80
N ILE A 120 -8.75 -4.45 -20.86
CA ILE A 120 -9.60 -4.74 -19.70
C ILE A 120 -9.44 -6.20 -19.31
N ASP A 121 -9.35 -6.46 -18.01
CA ASP A 121 -9.05 -7.80 -17.48
C ASP A 121 -10.11 -8.85 -17.82
N LEU A 122 -11.40 -8.52 -17.69
CA LEU A 122 -12.51 -9.44 -17.95
C LEU A 122 -13.65 -8.77 -18.72
N LEU A 123 -14.25 -9.52 -19.65
CA LEU A 123 -15.53 -9.19 -20.27
C LEU A 123 -16.54 -10.25 -19.85
N LEU A 124 -17.58 -9.84 -19.12
CA LEU A 124 -18.68 -10.68 -18.70
C LEU A 124 -19.91 -10.46 -19.61
N GLY A 125 -20.78 -11.46 -19.66
CA GLY A 125 -21.99 -11.44 -20.47
C GLY A 125 -23.20 -12.00 -19.73
N ARG A 126 -24.35 -11.38 -20.00
CA ARG A 126 -25.68 -11.86 -19.61
C ARG A 126 -26.63 -11.58 -20.77
N GLY A 127 -26.90 -12.59 -21.59
CA GLY A 127 -27.62 -12.42 -22.86
C GLY A 127 -26.92 -11.41 -23.78
N ALA A 128 -27.62 -10.33 -24.15
CA ALA A 128 -27.07 -9.25 -24.98
C ALA A 128 -26.25 -8.22 -24.18
N GLU A 129 -26.40 -8.16 -22.86
CA GLU A 129 -25.64 -7.21 -22.03
C GLU A 129 -24.16 -7.59 -21.96
N ARG A 130 -23.32 -6.58 -21.84
CA ARG A 130 -21.86 -6.71 -21.71
C ARG A 130 -21.38 -5.92 -20.51
N PHE A 131 -20.50 -6.53 -19.73
CA PHE A 131 -19.98 -5.96 -18.50
C PHE A 131 -18.45 -6.05 -18.48
N VAL A 132 -17.79 -4.90 -18.55
CA VAL A 132 -16.33 -4.80 -18.51
C VAL A 132 -15.84 -4.69 -17.07
N VAL A 133 -14.93 -5.56 -16.66
CA VAL A 133 -14.45 -5.63 -15.27
C VAL A 133 -12.92 -5.55 -15.22
N GLU A 134 -12.42 -4.62 -14.43
CA GLU A 134 -11.02 -4.51 -14.07
C GLU A 134 -10.76 -5.17 -12.71
N VAL A 135 -9.69 -5.95 -12.60
CA VAL A 135 -9.34 -6.68 -11.39
C VAL A 135 -8.12 -6.02 -10.72
N LYS A 136 -8.14 -5.94 -9.39
CA LYS A 136 -7.06 -5.37 -8.59
C LYS A 136 -6.73 -6.28 -7.41
N SER A 137 -5.46 -6.66 -7.26
CA SER A 137 -4.99 -7.31 -6.04
C SER A 137 -4.70 -6.26 -4.97
N CYS A 138 -5.26 -6.42 -3.78
CA CYS A 138 -5.10 -5.52 -2.65
C CYS A 138 -4.34 -6.21 -1.53
N THR A 139 -3.09 -5.78 -1.30
CA THR A 139 -2.19 -6.34 -0.29
C THR A 139 -1.86 -5.38 0.85
N LEU A 140 -2.42 -4.17 0.85
CA LEU A 140 -2.29 -3.21 1.95
C LEU A 140 -3.51 -3.29 2.86
N PHE A 141 -3.30 -3.71 4.10
CA PHE A 141 -4.37 -3.91 5.06
C PHE A 141 -3.87 -3.83 6.52
N GLY A 142 -4.76 -3.33 7.38
CA GLY A 142 -4.60 -3.15 8.81
C GLY A 142 -5.23 -4.33 9.56
N ASN A 143 -6.04 -4.07 10.58
CA ASN A 143 -6.81 -5.15 11.24
C ASN A 143 -8.04 -5.52 10.40
N GLU A 144 -9.02 -4.61 10.31
CA GLU A 144 -10.27 -4.83 9.58
C GLU A 144 -10.40 -4.02 8.30
N ILE A 145 -9.44 -3.13 8.02
CA ILE A 145 -9.46 -2.25 6.86
C ILE A 145 -8.43 -2.70 5.83
N ALA A 146 -8.83 -2.75 4.56
CA ALA A 146 -7.94 -2.87 3.42
C ALA A 146 -7.92 -1.56 2.61
N MET A 147 -6.76 -1.22 2.04
CA MET A 147 -6.62 -0.04 1.19
C MET A 147 -5.88 -0.30 -0.11
N PHE A 148 -6.27 0.41 -1.18
CA PHE A 148 -5.59 0.36 -2.48
C PHE A 148 -5.50 1.75 -3.13
N PRO A 149 -4.37 2.15 -3.74
CA PRO A 149 -3.14 1.38 -3.96
C PRO A 149 -2.08 1.63 -2.87
N ASP A 150 -1.13 0.71 -2.72
CA ASP A 150 0.00 0.88 -1.79
C ASP A 150 1.19 1.67 -2.39
N ALA A 151 1.08 2.07 -3.66
CA ALA A 151 1.99 2.97 -4.37
C ALA A 151 1.21 3.82 -5.38
N VAL A 152 1.72 5.02 -5.70
CA VAL A 152 1.12 5.91 -6.72
C VAL A 152 0.96 5.14 -8.05
N THR A 153 -0.24 5.22 -8.65
CA THR A 153 -0.63 4.44 -9.83
C THR A 153 -1.37 5.30 -10.86
N GLU A 154 -0.59 5.90 -11.77
CA GLU A 154 -1.17 6.57 -12.95
C GLU A 154 -1.95 5.59 -13.83
N ARG A 155 -1.46 4.34 -13.95
CA ARG A 155 -2.14 3.28 -14.71
C ARG A 155 -3.54 3.02 -14.16
N GLY A 156 -3.70 2.92 -12.83
CA GLY A 156 -5.01 2.72 -12.21
C GLY A 156 -5.99 3.84 -12.53
N ARG A 157 -5.55 5.11 -12.52
CA ARG A 157 -6.39 6.26 -12.91
C ARG A 157 -6.85 6.21 -14.36
N ARG A 158 -5.95 5.83 -15.27
CA ARG A 158 -6.27 5.67 -16.71
C ARG A 158 -7.32 4.56 -16.90
N HIS A 159 -7.20 3.46 -16.16
CA HIS A 159 -8.16 2.36 -16.23
C HIS A 159 -9.54 2.78 -15.72
N ILE A 160 -9.64 3.50 -14.59
CA ILE A 160 -10.92 4.06 -14.11
C ILE A 160 -11.55 4.97 -15.17
N SER A 161 -10.76 5.85 -15.77
CA SER A 161 -11.25 6.77 -16.82
C SER A 161 -11.78 6.00 -18.03
N LYS A 162 -11.12 4.90 -18.42
CA LYS A 162 -11.58 4.04 -19.50
C LYS A 162 -12.87 3.29 -19.17
N LEU A 163 -13.02 2.83 -17.93
CA LEU A 163 -14.26 2.18 -17.48
C LEU A 163 -15.45 3.15 -17.51
N VAL A 164 -15.26 4.40 -17.06
CA VAL A 164 -16.28 5.44 -17.16
C VAL A 164 -16.65 5.71 -18.62
N GLN A 165 -15.67 5.80 -19.52
CA GLN A 165 -15.92 5.95 -20.95
C GLN A 165 -16.74 4.79 -21.51
N LEU A 166 -16.38 3.54 -21.20
CA LEU A 166 -17.10 2.35 -21.67
C LEU A 166 -18.53 2.29 -21.09
N ALA A 167 -18.72 2.77 -19.86
CA ALA A 167 -20.05 2.92 -19.28
C ALA A 167 -20.92 3.91 -20.08
N ASP A 168 -20.34 5.04 -20.48
CA ASP A 168 -21.02 6.04 -21.32
C ASP A 168 -21.30 5.51 -22.75
N GLU A 169 -20.56 4.51 -23.22
CA GLU A 169 -20.78 3.79 -24.49
C GLU A 169 -21.81 2.65 -24.39
N GLY A 170 -22.42 2.44 -23.22
CA GLY A 170 -23.51 1.48 -23.00
C GLY A 170 -23.09 0.12 -22.45
N TYR A 171 -21.82 -0.07 -22.10
CA TYR A 171 -21.38 -1.24 -21.32
C TYR A 171 -21.75 -1.07 -19.84
N ARG A 172 -21.98 -2.15 -19.11
CA ARG A 172 -21.76 -2.10 -17.66
C ARG A 172 -20.26 -2.05 -17.40
N ALA A 173 -19.83 -1.36 -16.34
CA ALA A 173 -18.42 -1.22 -16.01
C ALA A 173 -18.19 -1.43 -14.51
N GLY A 174 -17.09 -2.11 -14.16
CA GLY A 174 -16.85 -2.51 -12.78
C GLY A 174 -15.38 -2.68 -12.43
N ILE A 175 -15.09 -2.61 -11.13
CA ILE A 175 -13.78 -2.86 -10.55
C ILE A 175 -13.95 -3.86 -9.42
N LEU A 176 -13.19 -4.96 -9.48
CA LEU A 176 -13.14 -5.97 -8.44
C LEU A 176 -11.79 -5.93 -7.71
N PHE A 177 -11.82 -5.52 -6.44
CA PHE A 177 -10.69 -5.60 -5.54
C PHE A 177 -10.66 -6.95 -4.83
N LEU A 178 -9.61 -7.72 -5.08
CA LEU A 178 -9.30 -8.97 -4.39
C LEU A 178 -8.40 -8.66 -3.18
N ILE A 179 -9.01 -8.58 -2.00
CA ILE A 179 -8.32 -8.32 -0.75
C ILE A 179 -7.67 -9.61 -0.27
N GLN A 180 -6.34 -9.63 -0.19
CA GLN A 180 -5.56 -10.82 0.19
C GLN A 180 -5.54 -11.07 1.72
N TRP A 181 -6.55 -10.55 2.44
CA TRP A 181 -6.67 -10.60 3.89
C TRP A 181 -8.11 -10.86 4.32
N PRO A 182 -8.40 -12.06 4.88
CA PRO A 182 -9.76 -12.51 5.15
C PRO A 182 -10.45 -11.79 6.31
N ARG A 183 -9.68 -11.13 7.19
CA ARG A 183 -10.24 -10.40 8.34
C ARG A 183 -10.75 -9.00 7.99
N SER A 184 -10.56 -8.55 6.74
CA SER A 184 -11.06 -7.25 6.33
C SER A 184 -12.59 -7.24 6.34
N SER A 185 -13.17 -6.18 6.91
CA SER A 185 -14.59 -5.85 6.82
C SER A 185 -14.83 -4.65 5.92
N TRP A 186 -13.78 -3.84 5.70
CA TRP A 186 -13.88 -2.55 5.04
C TRP A 186 -12.82 -2.38 3.96
N PHE A 187 -13.18 -1.69 2.88
CA PHE A 187 -12.27 -1.30 1.82
C PHE A 187 -12.33 0.22 1.58
N LEU A 188 -11.17 0.86 1.57
CA LEU A 188 -11.04 2.28 1.26
C LEU A 188 -9.97 2.47 0.16
N PRO A 189 -10.11 3.45 -0.75
CA PRO A 189 -8.98 3.81 -1.58
C PRO A 189 -7.90 4.49 -0.73
N ASP A 190 -6.63 4.14 -0.91
CA ASP A 190 -5.50 4.69 -0.14
C ASP A 190 -5.19 6.13 -0.55
N TYR A 191 -6.00 7.06 -0.08
CA TYR A 191 -5.84 8.50 -0.31
C TYR A 191 -4.56 9.06 0.33
N HIS A 192 -3.94 8.35 1.27
CA HIS A 192 -2.66 8.73 1.84
C HIS A 192 -1.52 8.52 0.83
N THR A 193 -1.56 7.44 0.05
CA THR A 193 -0.55 7.17 -0.98
C THR A 193 -0.86 7.88 -2.30
N ASP A 194 -2.07 7.72 -2.83
CA ASP A 194 -2.46 8.26 -4.14
C ASP A 194 -3.82 8.96 -4.07
N LEU A 195 -3.79 10.23 -3.65
CA LEU A 195 -4.98 11.06 -3.56
C LEU A 195 -5.71 11.17 -4.91
N ALA A 196 -4.99 11.23 -6.03
CA ALA A 196 -5.58 11.37 -7.35
C ALA A 196 -6.32 10.11 -7.78
N PHE A 197 -5.79 8.92 -7.45
CA PHE A 197 -6.49 7.65 -7.66
C PHE A 197 -7.77 7.60 -6.84
N SER A 198 -7.69 7.92 -5.54
CA SER A 198 -8.84 7.87 -4.65
C SER A 198 -9.95 8.83 -5.09
N GLN A 199 -9.60 10.03 -5.55
CA GLN A 199 -10.54 10.99 -6.13
C GLN A 199 -11.20 10.47 -7.41
N ALA A 200 -10.43 9.85 -8.30
CA ALA A 200 -10.96 9.26 -9.52
C ALA A 200 -11.92 8.09 -9.22
N LEU A 201 -11.56 7.21 -8.28
CA LEU A 201 -12.40 6.09 -7.87
C LEU A 201 -13.70 6.59 -7.23
N PHE A 202 -13.60 7.57 -6.33
CA PHE A 202 -14.77 8.19 -5.70
C PHE A 202 -15.69 8.84 -6.74
N ALA A 203 -15.15 9.58 -7.71
CA ALA A 203 -15.96 10.22 -8.75
C ALA A 203 -16.66 9.21 -9.67
N ALA A 204 -16.06 8.02 -9.88
CA ALA A 204 -16.61 6.98 -10.74
C ALA A 204 -17.69 6.11 -10.05
N ARG A 205 -17.87 6.21 -8.72
CA ARG A 205 -18.68 5.27 -7.91
C ARG A 205 -20.15 5.13 -8.33
N ASP A 206 -20.71 6.16 -8.98
CA ASP A 206 -22.11 6.15 -9.45
C ASP A 206 -22.25 5.61 -10.89
N LYS A 207 -21.14 5.44 -11.61
CA LYS A 207 -21.09 4.94 -13.00
C LYS A 207 -20.42 3.57 -13.14
N VAL A 208 -19.56 3.21 -12.19
CA VAL A 208 -18.75 1.99 -12.21
C VAL A 208 -19.06 1.22 -10.93
N GLU A 209 -19.44 -0.04 -11.07
CA GLU A 209 -19.70 -0.93 -9.93
C GLU A 209 -18.38 -1.29 -9.23
N ILE A 210 -18.19 -0.85 -7.99
CA ILE A 210 -16.95 -1.08 -7.24
C ILE A 210 -17.23 -2.10 -6.15
N LYS A 211 -16.58 -3.27 -6.25
CA LYS A 211 -16.67 -4.35 -5.27
C LYS A 211 -15.31 -4.71 -4.71
N ALA A 212 -15.30 -5.10 -3.45
CA ALA A 212 -14.11 -5.60 -2.78
C ALA A 212 -14.46 -6.88 -2.04
N VAL A 213 -13.73 -7.95 -2.30
CA VAL A 213 -13.97 -9.26 -1.68
C VAL A 213 -12.70 -9.78 -1.02
N THR A 214 -12.84 -10.40 0.14
CA THR A 214 -11.72 -10.96 0.89
C THR A 214 -11.44 -12.40 0.49
N LEU A 215 -10.16 -12.72 0.37
CA LEU A 215 -9.67 -14.05 0.05
C LEU A 215 -8.98 -14.66 1.27
N GLU A 216 -9.27 -15.94 1.54
CA GLU A 216 -8.54 -16.76 2.52
C GLU A 216 -7.80 -17.87 1.78
N TRP A 217 -6.48 -17.89 1.93
CA TRP A 217 -5.61 -18.88 1.30
C TRP A 217 -5.21 -19.95 2.31
N ARG A 218 -5.25 -21.22 1.89
CA ARG A 218 -4.66 -22.33 2.64
C ARG A 218 -3.15 -22.37 2.44
N GLY A 219 -2.44 -23.18 3.22
CA GLY A 219 -0.97 -23.30 3.15
C GLY A 219 -0.43 -23.80 1.79
N ASP A 220 -1.29 -24.44 0.98
CA ASP A 220 -1.03 -24.87 -0.40
C ASP A 220 -1.50 -23.84 -1.45
N PHE A 221 -1.92 -22.65 -1.01
CA PHE A 221 -2.50 -21.58 -1.84
C PHE A 221 -3.75 -21.98 -2.62
N THR A 222 -4.47 -23.01 -2.18
CA THR A 222 -5.87 -23.19 -2.59
C THR A 222 -6.76 -22.19 -1.85
N LEU A 223 -7.82 -21.73 -2.51
CA LEU A 223 -8.77 -20.76 -1.94
C LEU A 223 -9.76 -21.48 -1.01
N ARG A 224 -10.17 -20.85 0.10
CA ARG A 224 -11.33 -21.34 0.86
C ARG A 224 -12.64 -20.98 0.15
N GLU A 225 -13.64 -21.85 0.33
CA GLU A 225 -14.89 -21.88 -0.45
C GLU A 225 -15.75 -20.62 -0.42
N ARG A 226 -15.57 -19.66 0.48
CA ARG A 226 -16.46 -18.50 0.56
C ARG A 226 -15.69 -17.20 0.72
N VAL A 227 -15.96 -16.27 -0.19
CA VAL A 227 -15.51 -14.88 -0.07
C VAL A 227 -16.51 -14.06 0.74
N LYS A 228 -16.00 -13.02 1.40
CA LYS A 228 -16.80 -12.00 2.10
C LYS A 228 -16.63 -10.68 1.37
N GLU A 229 -17.73 -9.99 1.08
CA GLU A 229 -17.68 -8.63 0.55
C GLU A 229 -17.29 -7.64 1.67
N ALA A 230 -16.28 -6.82 1.40
CA ALA A 230 -15.87 -5.72 2.26
C ALA A 230 -16.66 -4.47 1.88
N LEU A 231 -17.21 -3.78 2.88
CA LEU A 231 -18.02 -2.59 2.67
C LEU A 231 -17.15 -1.37 2.34
N ILE A 232 -17.68 -0.47 1.52
CA ILE A 232 -16.99 0.76 1.13
C ILE A 232 -17.68 1.97 1.78
N PRO A 233 -17.09 2.57 2.82
CA PRO A 233 -17.71 3.62 3.61
C PRO A 233 -17.54 4.98 2.92
N TRP A 234 -18.30 5.23 1.85
CA TRP A 234 -18.15 6.42 1.00
C TRP A 234 -18.24 7.75 1.75
N GLU A 235 -19.08 7.85 2.78
CA GLU A 235 -19.22 9.05 3.60
C GLU A 235 -17.92 9.37 4.37
N LEU A 236 -17.33 8.36 5.02
CA LEU A 236 -16.03 8.48 5.70
C LEU A 236 -14.94 8.87 4.69
N ILE A 237 -14.88 8.19 3.54
CA ILE A 237 -13.89 8.48 2.49
C ILE A 237 -13.98 9.95 2.04
N SER A 238 -15.20 10.46 1.83
CA SER A 238 -15.41 11.84 1.37
C SER A 238 -14.92 12.90 2.38
N ARG A 239 -14.99 12.56 3.68
CA ARG A 239 -14.51 13.40 4.80
C ARG A 239 -12.99 13.37 4.90
N GLU A 240 -12.38 12.18 4.87
CA GLU A 240 -10.94 12.01 5.08
C GLU A 240 -10.06 12.40 3.87
N MET A 241 -10.56 12.19 2.65
CA MET A 241 -9.80 12.33 1.39
C MET A 241 -9.57 13.78 0.96
N LYS A 242 -8.95 14.60 1.82
CA LYS A 242 -8.58 15.99 1.54
C LYS A 242 -7.08 16.13 1.36
N ASP A 243 -6.62 17.08 0.55
CA ASP A 243 -5.19 17.41 0.42
C ASP A 243 -4.68 18.24 1.62
N SER A 244 -4.94 17.73 2.82
CA SER A 244 -4.62 18.31 4.12
C SER A 244 -4.36 17.19 5.11
N GLY A 245 -3.71 17.51 6.23
CA GLY A 245 -3.46 16.58 7.31
C GLY A 245 -2.02 16.65 7.77
N ASN A 246 -1.48 15.49 8.13
CA ASN A 246 -0.19 15.37 8.80
C ASN A 246 0.80 14.65 7.87
N TYR A 247 2.08 14.70 8.22
CA TYR A 247 3.11 13.99 7.49
C TYR A 247 4.29 13.60 8.38
N ILE A 248 5.03 12.61 7.91
CA ILE A 248 6.34 12.24 8.42
C ILE A 248 7.34 12.35 7.27
N VAL A 249 8.39 13.15 7.44
CA VAL A 249 9.54 13.19 6.53
C VAL A 249 10.65 12.37 7.16
N VAL A 250 11.17 11.41 6.40
CA VAL A 250 12.32 10.59 6.81
C VAL A 250 13.55 11.08 6.06
N LEU A 251 14.57 11.48 6.82
CA LEU A 251 15.89 11.85 6.30
C LEU A 251 16.94 10.87 6.83
N ARG A 252 18.01 10.63 6.07
CA ARG A 252 19.15 9.82 6.50
C ARG A 252 20.40 10.67 6.61
N LEU A 253 21.04 10.65 7.77
CA LEU A 253 22.32 11.29 8.02
C LEU A 253 23.39 10.21 8.18
N GLU A 254 24.38 10.19 7.29
CA GLU A 254 25.40 9.12 7.26
C GLU A 254 26.42 9.19 8.38
N GLN A 255 26.66 10.40 8.91
CA GLN A 255 27.70 10.67 9.91
C GLN A 255 27.21 11.76 10.86
N ASP A 256 27.69 11.72 12.10
CA ASP A 256 27.39 12.74 13.11
C ASP A 256 27.75 14.12 12.58
N LYS A 257 26.85 15.10 12.76
CA LYS A 257 27.10 16.48 12.32
C LYS A 257 26.57 17.50 13.32
N SER A 258 27.35 18.55 13.53
CA SER A 258 26.87 19.75 14.22
C SER A 258 26.46 20.78 13.17
N LEU A 259 25.19 21.21 13.19
CA LEU A 259 24.61 22.10 12.19
C LEU A 259 24.09 23.38 12.86
N SER A 260 24.27 24.52 12.20
CA SER A 260 23.65 25.78 12.64
C SER A 260 22.21 25.86 12.13
N ILE A 261 21.25 25.89 13.06
CA ILE A 261 19.80 25.83 12.79
C ILE A 261 19.16 27.19 13.07
N GLY A 262 19.45 28.18 12.21
CA GLY A 262 18.88 29.52 12.31
C GLY A 262 19.05 30.12 13.72
N SER A 263 17.95 30.58 14.32
CA SER A 263 17.96 31.17 15.67
C SER A 263 18.17 30.17 16.81
N LYS A 264 18.15 28.85 16.55
CA LYS A 264 18.42 27.82 17.57
C LYS A 264 19.90 27.57 17.82
N GLY A 265 20.78 28.19 17.03
CA GLY A 265 22.22 28.00 17.14
C GLY A 265 22.67 26.63 16.65
N THR A 266 23.80 26.15 17.18
CA THR A 266 24.42 24.89 16.76
C THR A 266 23.80 23.71 17.51
N ILE A 267 23.27 22.74 16.77
CA ILE A 267 22.72 21.50 17.30
C ILE A 267 23.54 20.33 16.76
N HIS A 268 23.84 19.36 17.63
CA HIS A 268 24.49 18.12 17.26
C HIS A 268 23.46 17.06 16.84
N PHE A 269 23.71 16.39 15.73
CA PHE A 269 22.88 15.35 15.13
C PHE A 269 23.69 14.06 15.00
N PRO A 270 23.41 13.02 15.79
CA PRO A 270 23.97 11.68 15.59
C PRO A 270 23.64 11.12 14.19
N CYS A 271 24.49 10.25 13.66
CA CYS A 271 24.20 9.53 12.42
C CYS A 271 22.98 8.60 12.61
N GLY A 272 22.17 8.46 11.56
CA GLY A 272 20.95 7.66 11.61
C GLY A 272 19.82 8.23 10.75
N TYR A 273 18.61 7.75 11.00
CA TYR A 273 17.38 8.18 10.36
C TYR A 273 16.66 9.19 11.24
N TYR A 274 16.12 10.23 10.63
CA TYR A 274 15.41 11.30 11.30
C TYR A 274 13.97 11.36 10.84
N LEU A 275 13.03 11.30 11.78
CA LEU A 275 11.59 11.34 11.55
C LEU A 275 11.06 12.70 12.00
N TYR A 276 10.69 13.52 11.02
CA TYR A 276 10.11 14.83 11.28
C TYR A 276 8.62 14.83 11.05
N VAL A 277 7.87 15.18 12.09
CA VAL A 277 6.42 15.29 12.06
C VAL A 277 6.02 16.73 11.77
N GLY A 278 4.96 16.90 10.98
CA GLY A 278 4.30 18.19 10.85
C GLY A 278 2.93 18.07 10.19
N SER A 279 2.27 19.20 10.01
CA SER A 279 0.97 19.29 9.36
C SER A 279 0.91 20.31 8.23
N ALA A 280 -0.13 20.17 7.41
CA ALA A 280 -0.54 21.12 6.41
C ALA A 280 -2.07 21.21 6.39
N LYS A 281 -2.59 22.38 6.76
CA LYS A 281 -4.04 22.65 6.72
C LYS A 281 -4.61 22.57 5.29
N GLN A 282 -3.79 22.85 4.28
CA GLN A 282 -4.09 22.70 2.86
C GLN A 282 -2.80 22.42 2.09
N HIS A 283 -2.95 21.86 0.89
CA HIS A 283 -1.85 21.58 -0.05
C HIS A 283 -0.76 20.67 0.55
N LEU A 284 -1.16 19.63 1.28
CA LEU A 284 -0.25 18.65 1.88
C LEU A 284 0.73 18.07 0.86
N THR A 285 0.24 17.76 -0.35
CA THR A 285 1.08 17.24 -1.44
C THR A 285 2.22 18.20 -1.78
N LYS A 286 1.92 19.50 -1.95
CA LYS A 286 2.95 20.53 -2.21
C LYS A 286 3.90 20.72 -1.01
N ARG A 287 3.40 20.55 0.22
CA ARG A 287 4.24 20.61 1.44
C ARG A 287 5.29 19.51 1.45
N LEU A 288 4.91 18.28 1.08
CA LEU A 288 5.82 17.14 0.98
C LEU A 288 6.84 17.31 -0.15
N GLU A 289 6.40 17.76 -1.33
CA GLU A 289 7.32 18.08 -2.44
C GLU A 289 8.35 19.14 -2.03
N ARG A 290 7.94 20.15 -1.24
CA ARG A 290 8.86 21.16 -0.72
C ARG A 290 9.93 20.52 0.15
N HIS A 291 9.59 19.59 1.05
CA HIS A 291 10.56 18.91 1.93
C HIS A 291 11.58 18.08 1.16
N GLN A 292 11.15 17.44 0.06
CA GLN A 292 12.03 16.65 -0.79
C GLN A 292 13.14 17.50 -1.47
N ARG A 293 12.82 18.73 -1.89
CA ARG A 293 13.75 19.64 -2.60
C ARG A 293 14.97 19.96 -1.72
N LYS A 294 16.17 19.99 -2.31
CA LYS A 294 17.38 20.50 -1.62
C LYS A 294 17.47 22.02 -1.72
N ARG A 295 17.39 22.58 -2.94
CA ARG A 295 17.51 24.03 -3.18
C ARG A 295 16.19 24.74 -2.91
N LYS A 296 16.13 25.56 -1.85
CA LYS A 296 14.98 26.39 -1.50
C LYS A 296 15.39 27.48 -0.50
N ARG A 297 14.56 28.53 -0.36
CA ARG A 297 14.64 29.44 0.78
C ARG A 297 14.21 28.70 2.05
N PHE A 298 14.98 28.80 3.12
CA PHE A 298 14.70 28.06 4.36
C PHE A 298 13.56 28.73 5.10
N HIS A 299 12.66 27.91 5.61
CA HIS A 299 11.49 28.38 6.34
C HIS A 299 11.27 27.59 7.63
N TRP A 300 11.57 26.29 7.63
CA TRP A 300 11.48 25.45 8.83
C TRP A 300 12.85 24.95 9.28
N HIS A 301 12.99 24.59 10.56
CA HIS A 301 14.23 24.02 11.10
C HIS A 301 14.71 22.80 10.31
N ILE A 302 13.79 21.95 9.83
CA ILE A 302 14.12 20.79 8.99
C ILE A 302 14.81 21.18 7.67
N ASP A 303 14.59 22.38 7.12
CA ASP A 303 15.24 22.78 5.86
C ASP A 303 16.77 22.83 5.99
N TYR A 304 17.30 23.10 7.19
CA TYR A 304 18.73 23.08 7.50
C TYR A 304 19.26 21.64 7.55
N LEU A 305 18.60 20.75 8.30
CA LEU A 305 18.95 19.33 8.36
C LEU A 305 18.86 18.68 6.96
N ARG A 306 17.86 19.06 6.17
CA ARG A 306 17.65 18.59 4.80
C ARG A 306 18.83 18.88 3.87
N GLN A 307 19.65 19.92 4.10
CA GLN A 307 20.86 20.15 3.31
C GLN A 307 21.94 19.09 3.57
N ALA A 308 22.07 18.69 4.83
CA ALA A 308 23.14 17.82 5.29
C ALA A 308 22.79 16.33 5.20
N ALA A 309 21.49 16.01 5.22
CA ALA A 309 20.94 14.66 5.18
C ALA A 309 20.37 14.30 3.80
N GLU A 310 20.39 13.01 3.48
CA GLU A 310 19.72 12.46 2.31
C GLU A 310 18.22 12.38 2.53
N PHE A 311 17.42 12.55 1.48
CA PHE A 311 15.99 12.35 1.57
C PHE A 311 15.70 10.86 1.41
N HIS A 312 15.02 10.28 2.40
CA HIS A 312 14.70 8.87 2.40
C HIS A 312 13.23 8.64 2.04
N ALA A 313 12.29 9.31 2.71
CA ALA A 313 10.86 9.19 2.41
C ALA A 313 10.05 10.44 2.80
N ALA A 314 8.88 10.59 2.17
CA ALA A 314 7.82 11.47 2.61
C ALA A 314 6.53 10.67 2.71
N ILE A 315 5.91 10.67 3.88
CA ILE A 315 4.77 9.83 4.21
C ILE A 315 3.63 10.75 4.60
N ALA A 316 2.54 10.72 3.82
CA ALA A 316 1.37 11.52 4.07
C ALA A 316 0.39 10.79 4.99
N ILE A 317 -0.22 11.54 5.91
CA ILE A 317 -1.30 11.11 6.78
C ILE A 317 -2.45 12.10 6.56
N ARG A 318 -3.17 11.95 5.44
CA ARG A 318 -4.32 12.79 5.09
C ARG A 318 -5.49 12.53 6.01
N THR A 319 -5.98 13.58 6.61
CA THR A 319 -7.14 13.59 7.51
C THR A 319 -7.48 15.04 7.84
N PRO A 320 -8.74 15.37 8.12
CA PRO A 320 -9.11 16.63 8.74
C PRO A 320 -8.67 16.72 10.22
N GLU A 321 -8.38 15.58 10.87
CA GLU A 321 -8.06 15.54 12.30
C GLU A 321 -6.64 16.13 12.60
N PRO A 322 -6.49 16.94 13.66
CA PRO A 322 -5.22 17.54 14.04
C PRO A 322 -4.32 16.54 14.80
N LEU A 323 -3.84 15.50 14.10
CA LEU A 323 -3.11 14.38 14.70
C LEU A 323 -1.60 14.63 14.90
N GLU A 324 -1.07 15.80 14.53
CA GLU A 324 0.37 16.11 14.61
C GLU A 324 0.99 15.76 15.97
N HIS A 325 0.37 16.22 17.07
CA HIS A 325 0.87 15.95 18.42
C HIS A 325 0.73 14.48 18.82
N ALA A 326 -0.36 13.82 18.43
CA ALA A 326 -0.57 12.40 18.72
C ALA A 326 0.47 11.53 17.99
N ILE A 327 0.81 11.90 16.75
CA ILE A 327 1.87 11.24 15.98
C ILE A 327 3.23 11.47 16.65
N ALA A 328 3.53 12.70 17.07
CA ALA A 328 4.78 13.00 17.78
C ALA A 328 4.92 12.17 19.07
N CYS A 329 3.87 12.07 19.88
CA CYS A 329 3.87 11.21 21.08
C CYS A 329 4.10 9.74 20.74
N ALA A 330 3.44 9.21 19.70
CA ALA A 330 3.62 7.81 19.31
C ALA A 330 5.01 7.53 18.71
N LEU A 331 5.65 8.52 18.08
CA LEU A 331 7.02 8.38 17.60
C LEU A 331 8.04 8.40 18.73
N ASP A 332 7.80 9.17 19.80
CA ASP A 332 8.66 9.19 20.99
C ASP A 332 8.79 7.79 21.63
N GLU A 333 7.71 7.00 21.62
CA GLU A 333 7.70 5.63 22.16
C GLU A 333 8.52 4.62 21.34
N VAL A 334 8.81 4.92 20.07
CA VAL A 334 9.49 3.99 19.15
C VAL A 334 10.83 4.51 18.63
N ALA A 335 11.17 5.76 18.93
CA ALA A 335 12.41 6.39 18.54
C ALA A 335 13.56 6.01 19.49
N ASP A 336 14.78 6.01 18.96
CA ASP A 336 15.98 5.76 19.75
C ASP A 336 16.46 7.04 20.46
N TRP A 337 16.17 8.22 19.90
CA TRP A 337 16.44 9.53 20.51
C TRP A 337 15.53 10.65 19.99
N GLU A 338 15.58 11.80 20.68
CA GLU A 338 14.87 13.03 20.30
C GLU A 338 15.82 14.22 20.17
N ILE A 339 15.48 15.20 19.33
CA ILE A 339 16.19 16.50 19.24
C ILE A 339 15.31 17.58 19.87
N ALA A 340 15.58 17.95 21.11
CA ALA A 340 14.74 18.86 21.89
C ALA A 340 14.42 20.19 21.18
N GLN A 341 13.19 20.66 21.38
CA GLN A 341 12.61 21.90 20.85
C GLN A 341 12.64 22.04 19.33
N PHE A 342 12.86 20.96 18.57
CA PHE A 342 12.97 21.03 17.12
C PHE A 342 11.59 20.92 16.46
N GLY A 343 11.17 21.99 15.79
CA GLY A 343 9.90 22.01 15.05
C GLY A 343 8.64 22.15 15.90
N SER A 344 8.78 22.37 17.21
CA SER A 344 7.69 22.57 18.17
C SER A 344 7.61 24.01 18.69
N SER A 345 7.89 25.01 17.85
CA SER A 345 7.97 26.42 18.30
C SER A 345 6.61 27.06 18.60
N ASP A 346 5.54 26.47 18.12
CA ASP A 346 4.15 26.90 18.27
C ASP A 346 3.30 25.92 19.10
N CYS A 347 3.92 24.97 19.80
CA CYS A 347 3.23 24.00 20.66
C CYS A 347 4.04 23.62 21.91
N ASN A 348 3.43 22.84 22.81
CA ASN A 348 4.05 22.38 24.06
C ASN A 348 4.80 21.03 23.91
N CYS A 349 4.92 20.50 22.68
CA CYS A 349 5.64 19.26 22.46
C CYS A 349 7.14 19.45 22.72
N ARG A 350 7.78 18.43 23.31
CA ARG A 350 9.23 18.42 23.54
C ARG A 350 9.99 18.59 22.24
N THR A 351 9.58 17.85 21.21
CA THR A 351 10.08 17.97 19.84
C THR A 351 9.09 17.41 18.83
N HIS A 352 9.27 17.74 17.56
CA HIS A 352 8.69 17.04 16.41
C HIS A 352 9.78 16.36 15.55
N LEU A 353 11.02 16.24 16.03
CA LEU A 353 12.12 15.56 15.35
C LEU A 353 12.70 14.43 16.21
N PHE A 354 12.50 13.21 15.74
CA PHE A 354 12.94 11.98 16.37
C PHE A 354 14.03 11.31 15.54
N GLY A 355 14.84 10.46 16.17
CA GLY A 355 15.92 9.73 15.55
C GLY A 355 15.82 8.23 15.76
N MET A 356 16.25 7.46 14.76
CA MET A 356 16.35 6.00 14.80
C MET A 356 17.66 5.55 14.17
N GLN A 357 18.31 4.55 14.76
CA GLN A 357 19.54 3.97 14.25
C GLN A 357 19.30 3.14 12.99
N THR A 358 18.14 2.47 12.94
CA THR A 358 17.73 1.59 11.83
C THR A 358 16.72 2.28 10.92
N ASP A 359 16.61 1.78 9.68
CA ASP A 359 15.66 2.32 8.71
C ASP A 359 14.22 2.13 9.22
N PRO A 360 13.47 3.21 9.50
CA PRO A 360 12.13 3.10 10.07
C PRO A 360 11.17 2.34 9.16
N LEU A 361 11.36 2.36 7.83
CA LEU A 361 10.52 1.63 6.89
C LEU A 361 10.69 0.11 6.96
N HIS A 362 11.70 -0.37 7.68
CA HIS A 362 11.93 -1.79 7.98
C HIS A 362 11.76 -2.13 9.47
N THR A 363 11.29 -1.17 10.29
CA THR A 363 11.09 -1.36 11.73
C THR A 363 9.63 -1.63 12.04
N PRO A 364 9.26 -2.81 12.57
CA PRO A 364 7.87 -3.16 12.86
C PRO A 364 7.14 -2.16 13.77
N ALA A 365 7.83 -1.62 14.78
CA ALA A 365 7.24 -0.65 15.70
C ALA A 365 6.82 0.65 14.99
N PHE A 366 7.68 1.19 14.13
CA PHE A 366 7.34 2.37 13.32
C PHE A 366 6.21 2.08 12.33
N ILE A 367 6.26 0.94 11.63
CA ILE A 367 5.19 0.57 10.69
C ILE A 367 3.84 0.42 11.40
N LYS A 368 3.82 -0.12 12.62
CA LYS A 368 2.60 -0.20 13.44
C LYS A 368 2.03 1.18 13.78
N VAL A 369 2.88 2.14 14.16
CA VAL A 369 2.48 3.55 14.35
C VAL A 369 1.88 4.10 13.06
N LEU A 370 2.55 3.90 11.93
CA LEU A 370 2.11 4.39 10.64
C LEU A 370 0.75 3.79 10.21
N GLN A 371 0.57 2.47 10.37
CA GLN A 371 -0.68 1.78 10.08
C GLN A 371 -1.82 2.30 10.93
N TYR A 372 -1.60 2.50 12.23
CA TYR A 372 -2.62 3.06 13.11
C TYR A 372 -3.12 4.42 12.62
N PHE A 373 -2.21 5.36 12.35
CA PHE A 373 -2.60 6.73 11.96
C PHE A 373 -3.16 6.83 10.53
N ARG A 374 -2.76 5.94 9.61
CA ARG A 374 -3.30 5.92 8.24
C ARG A 374 -4.54 5.07 8.09
N MET A 375 -4.80 4.13 8.99
CA MET A 375 -5.78 3.08 8.75
C MET A 375 -6.53 2.70 10.01
N ASP A 376 -5.90 2.01 10.97
CA ASP A 376 -6.63 1.31 12.04
C ASP A 376 -7.42 2.26 12.97
N ARG A 377 -7.01 3.53 13.11
CA ARG A 377 -7.78 4.52 13.90
C ARG A 377 -9.21 4.72 13.38
N LEU A 378 -9.44 4.47 12.08
CA LEU A 378 -10.72 4.70 11.41
C LEU A 378 -11.77 3.67 11.81
N GLU A 379 -11.36 2.52 12.34
CA GLU A 379 -12.27 1.45 12.78
C GLU A 379 -13.30 1.94 13.81
N ARG A 380 -12.95 2.96 14.61
CA ARG A 380 -13.86 3.58 15.59
C ARG A 380 -14.97 4.42 14.95
N GLN A 381 -14.89 4.69 13.66
CA GLN A 381 -15.81 5.55 12.90
C GLN A 381 -16.63 4.74 11.87
N LEU A 382 -16.48 3.42 11.84
CA LEU A 382 -17.05 2.50 10.86
C LEU A 382 -18.23 1.69 11.40
#